data_AF-A0A640VZR7-F1
#
_entry.id   AF-A0A640VZR7-F1
#
_cell.length_a   1.000
_cell.length_b   1.000
_cell.length_c   1.000
_cell.angle_alpha   90.00
_cell.angle_beta   90.00
_cell.angle_gamma   90.00
#
_symmetry.space_group_name_H-M   'P 1'
#
loop_
_entity.id
_entity.type
_entity.pdbx_description
1 polymer ?
#
loop_
_entity_poly.entity_id
_entity_poly.type
_entity_poly.pdbx_seq_one_letter_code
_entity_poly.pdbx_strand_id
1 'polypeptide(L)'
;MKGRIKKIFTNVKEELDVIIIARGGESSDKTFFYATGLKEGLFENSIALLYPNGEYEIICPKVEEYIAKNNASTFQNASERNRLLKEKISGKKIGINGEGLTYKEQMP
;
A
#
# COMPACT_ATOMS: atom_id res chain seq x y z
N MET A 1 -4.91 8.84 -12.86
CA MET A 1 -4.78 8.31 -11.48
C MET A 1 -3.97 9.21 -10.55
N LYS A 2 -2.87 9.84 -11.00
CA LYS A 2 -2.03 10.78 -10.21
C LYS A 2 -2.79 11.81 -9.35
N GLY A 3 -3.95 12.29 -9.82
CA GLY A 3 -4.76 13.28 -9.10
C GLY A 3 -5.29 12.81 -7.74
N ARG A 4 -5.57 11.52 -7.54
CA ARG A 4 -6.11 11.02 -6.26
C ARG A 4 -5.05 10.99 -5.17
N ILE A 5 -3.89 10.42 -5.48
CA ILE A 5 -2.77 10.34 -4.53
C ILE A 5 -2.31 11.74 -4.15
N LYS A 6 -2.11 12.64 -5.14
CA LYS A 6 -1.80 14.05 -4.84
C LYS A 6 -2.85 14.69 -3.93
N LYS A 7 -4.14 14.43 -4.15
CA LYS A 7 -5.22 14.93 -3.28
C LYS A 7 -5.14 14.38 -1.86
N ILE A 8 -4.75 13.11 -1.67
CA ILE A 8 -4.51 12.55 -0.32
C ILE A 8 -3.42 13.38 0.37
N PHE A 9 -2.26 13.56 -0.28
CA PHE A 9 -1.14 14.32 0.29
C PHE A 9 -1.50 15.79 0.58
N THR A 10 -2.30 16.46 -0.25
CA THR A 10 -2.73 17.85 0.03
C THR A 10 -3.59 18.01 1.28
N ASN A 11 -4.20 16.92 1.78
CA ASN A 11 -5.01 16.95 3.00
C ASN A 11 -4.23 16.55 4.26
N VAL A 12 -2.97 16.13 4.10
CA VAL A 12 -2.10 15.83 5.24
C VAL A 12 -1.47 17.14 5.72
N LYS A 13 -1.56 17.41 7.03
CA LYS A 13 -1.01 18.64 7.63
C LYS A 13 0.52 18.68 7.66
N GLU A 14 1.15 17.50 7.60
CA GLU A 14 2.59 17.32 7.64
C GLU A 14 3.11 16.88 6.27
N GLU A 15 4.36 17.25 5.98
CA GLU A 15 5.10 16.69 4.86
C GLU A 15 5.48 15.24 5.19
N LEU A 16 4.98 14.31 4.37
CA LEU A 16 5.28 12.88 4.46
C LEU A 16 6.08 12.45 3.24
N ASP A 17 7.01 11.53 3.44
CA ASP A 17 7.82 10.94 2.37
C ASP A 17 7.04 9.84 1.64
N VAL A 18 6.20 9.12 2.37
CA VAL A 18 5.39 8.00 1.88
C VAL A 18 4.16 7.78 2.76
N ILE A 19 3.06 7.35 2.15
CA ILE A 19 1.89 6.82 2.86
C ILE A 19 1.75 5.35 2.54
N ILE A 20 1.64 4.52 3.58
CA ILE A 20 1.46 3.08 3.48
C ILE A 20 -0.02 2.77 3.70
N ILE A 21 -0.63 2.11 2.72
CA ILE A 21 -1.96 1.53 2.84
C ILE A 21 -1.81 0.02 2.82
N ALA A 22 -2.00 -0.62 3.97
CA ALA A 22 -2.03 -2.06 4.06
C ALA A 22 -3.49 -2.55 4.03
N ARG A 23 -3.71 -3.62 3.27
CA ARG A 23 -5.01 -4.31 3.15
C ARG A 23 -4.96 -5.58 3.98
N GLY A 24 -5.64 -5.55 5.12
CA GLY A 24 -5.74 -6.68 6.02
C GLY A 24 -6.94 -7.58 5.73
N GLY A 25 -6.71 -8.87 5.49
CA GLY A 25 -7.73 -9.94 5.35
C GLY A 25 -9.01 -9.57 4.58
N GLU A 26 -10.15 -10.12 5.02
CA GLU A 26 -11.49 -9.90 4.45
C GLU A 26 -12.09 -8.50 4.79
N SER A 27 -11.28 -7.53 5.23
CA SER A 27 -11.84 -6.22 5.58
C SER A 27 -12.43 -5.52 4.35
N SER A 28 -13.60 -4.91 4.57
CA SER A 28 -14.32 -4.11 3.58
C SER A 28 -13.65 -2.76 3.29
N ASP A 29 -12.45 -2.49 3.84
CA ASP A 29 -11.74 -1.24 3.61
C ASP A 29 -11.38 -1.09 2.13
N LYS A 30 -12.03 -0.13 1.47
CA LYS A 30 -11.83 0.18 0.05
C LYS A 30 -10.65 1.13 -0.19
N THR A 31 -9.95 1.58 0.85
CA THR A 31 -8.87 2.57 0.77
C THR A 31 -7.76 2.13 -0.17
N PHE A 32 -7.36 0.85 -0.11
CA PHE A 32 -6.37 0.27 -1.03
C PHE A 32 -6.80 0.41 -2.51
N PHE A 33 -8.02 -0.02 -2.83
CA PHE A 33 -8.55 0.03 -4.21
C PHE A 33 -8.80 1.47 -4.68
N TYR A 34 -9.26 2.35 -3.79
CA TYR A 34 -9.45 3.76 -4.09
C TYR A 34 -8.13 4.45 -4.47
N ALA A 35 -7.07 4.22 -3.68
CA ALA A 35 -5.77 4.83 -3.89
C ALA A 35 -5.06 4.28 -5.14
N THR A 36 -5.05 2.94 -5.29
CA THR A 36 -4.39 2.25 -6.41
C THR A 36 -5.19 2.29 -7.71
N GLY A 37 -6.50 2.54 -7.64
CA GLY A 37 -7.40 2.52 -8.80
C GLY A 37 -7.66 1.12 -9.38
N LEU A 38 -7.20 0.06 -8.71
CA LEU A 38 -7.51 -1.33 -9.06
C LEU A 38 -9.02 -1.57 -8.90
N LYS A 39 -9.59 -2.37 -9.81
CA LYS A 39 -11.03 -2.62 -9.90
C LYS A 39 -11.43 -4.05 -9.54
N GLU A 40 -10.45 -4.94 -9.44
CA GLU A 40 -10.63 -6.38 -9.25
C GLU A 40 -9.44 -6.92 -8.43
N GLY A 41 -9.50 -8.20 -8.07
CA GLY A 41 -8.52 -8.87 -7.20
C GLY A 41 -8.87 -8.77 -5.71
N LEU A 42 -8.35 -9.70 -4.91
CA LEU A 42 -8.57 -9.72 -3.46
C LEU A 42 -7.52 -8.86 -2.75
N PHE A 43 -6.27 -8.97 -3.21
CA PHE A 43 -5.13 -8.23 -2.66
C PHE A 43 -5.00 -8.38 -1.14
N GLU A 44 -5.33 -9.54 -0.60
CA GLU A 44 -5.16 -9.82 0.82
C GLU A 44 -3.69 -9.69 1.22
N ASN A 45 -3.45 -9.09 2.38
CA ASN A 45 -2.10 -8.82 2.90
C ASN A 45 -1.23 -7.96 1.98
N SER A 46 -1.83 -7.29 0.99
CA SER A 46 -1.10 -6.41 0.07
C SER A 46 -0.88 -5.03 0.67
N ILE A 47 0.16 -4.36 0.19
CA ILE A 47 0.57 -3.04 0.66
C ILE A 47 0.69 -2.12 -0.55
N ALA A 48 0.07 -0.95 -0.49
CA ALA A 48 0.30 0.13 -1.43
C ALA A 48 1.20 1.18 -0.77
N LEU A 49 2.28 1.53 -1.46
CA LEU A 49 3.17 2.63 -1.12
C LEU A 49 2.78 3.81 -2.00
N LEU A 50 2.29 4.89 -1.41
CA LEU A 50 1.90 6.11 -2.12
C LEU A 50 2.96 7.17 -1.95
N TYR A 51 3.34 7.84 -3.04
CA TYR A 51 4.37 8.87 -3.03
C TYR A 51 3.79 10.28 -3.27
N PRO A 52 4.39 11.35 -2.71
CA PRO A 52 3.91 12.73 -2.85
C PRO A 52 3.77 13.21 -4.31
N ASN A 53 4.58 12.66 -5.21
CA ASN A 53 4.55 12.97 -6.64
C ASN A 53 3.30 12.41 -7.36
N GLY A 54 2.49 11.59 -6.68
CA GLY A 54 1.28 10.97 -7.21
C GLY A 54 1.49 9.58 -7.81
N GLU A 55 2.69 9.01 -7.73
CA GLU A 55 2.98 7.63 -8.09
C GLU A 55 2.67 6.67 -6.93
N TYR A 56 2.58 5.38 -7.24
CA TYR A 56 2.46 4.33 -6.25
C TYR A 56 3.15 3.04 -6.69
N GLU A 57 3.50 2.22 -5.70
CA GLU A 57 3.95 0.84 -5.87
C GLU A 57 3.08 -0.10 -5.04
N ILE A 58 2.92 -1.34 -5.51
CA ILE A 58 2.17 -2.38 -4.80
C ILE A 58 3.11 -3.52 -4.41
N ILE A 59 2.97 -4.00 -3.19
CA ILE A 59 3.54 -5.27 -2.73
C ILE A 59 2.37 -6.25 -2.56
N CYS A 60 2.30 -7.31 -3.36
CA CYS A 60 1.13 -8.21 -3.40
C CYS A 60 1.51 -9.69 -3.49
N PRO A 61 0.60 -10.62 -3.20
CA PRO A 61 0.80 -12.04 -3.45
C PRO A 61 1.13 -12.33 -4.91
N LYS A 62 1.99 -13.33 -5.18
CA LYS A 62 2.35 -13.72 -6.56
C LYS A 62 1.16 -14.04 -7.46
N VAL A 63 0.08 -14.59 -6.89
CA VAL A 63 -1.15 -14.91 -7.64
C VAL A 63 -1.88 -13.65 -8.17
N GLU A 64 -1.67 -12.48 -7.58
CA GLU A 64 -2.31 -11.21 -7.97
C GLU A 64 -1.46 -10.40 -8.96
N GLU A 65 -0.28 -10.89 -9.35
CA GLU A 65 0.68 -10.17 -10.21
C GLU A 65 0.05 -9.70 -11.52
N TYR A 66 -0.76 -10.57 -12.15
CA TYR A 66 -1.40 -10.26 -13.43
C TYR A 66 -2.40 -9.11 -13.32
N ILE A 67 -3.01 -8.91 -12.15
CA ILE A 67 -3.97 -7.82 -11.88
C ILE A 67 -3.22 -6.53 -11.52
N ALA A 68 -2.12 -6.66 -10.76
CA ALA A 68 -1.32 -5.54 -10.29
C ALA A 68 -0.49 -4.85 -11.40
N LYS A 69 -0.36 -5.50 -12.58
CA LYS A 69 0.36 -4.99 -13.75
C LYS A 69 1.82 -4.63 -13.40
N ASN A 70 2.40 -3.65 -14.10
CA ASN A 70 3.84 -3.34 -14.02
C ASN A 70 4.29 -2.61 -12.74
N ASN A 71 3.38 -2.21 -11.84
CA ASN A 71 3.71 -1.42 -10.65
C ASN A 71 3.69 -2.28 -9.38
N ALA A 72 4.18 -3.52 -9.47
CA ALA A 72 4.07 -4.50 -8.42
C ALA A 72 5.40 -5.22 -8.12
N SER A 73 5.64 -5.44 -6.83
CA SER A 73 6.59 -6.45 -6.34
C SER A 73 5.80 -7.56 -5.67
N THR A 74 6.12 -8.80 -6.01
CA THR A 74 5.33 -9.95 -5.57
C THR A 74 6.00 -10.70 -4.44
N PHE A 75 5.23 -11.27 -3.51
CA PHE A 75 5.72 -12.16 -2.47
C PHE A 75 4.96 -13.49 -2.45
N GLN A 76 5.59 -14.53 -1.91
CA GLN A 76 5.00 -15.84 -1.65
C GLN A 76 4.73 -16.09 -0.16
N ASN A 77 5.38 -15.35 0.74
CA ASN A 77 5.19 -15.48 2.18
C ASN A 77 5.39 -14.13 2.92
N ALA A 78 5.01 -14.11 4.20
CA ALA A 78 5.07 -12.90 5.04
C ALA A 78 6.50 -12.37 5.24
N SER A 79 7.49 -13.25 5.35
CA SER A 79 8.90 -12.85 5.50
C SER A 79 9.40 -12.09 4.26
N GLU A 80 9.06 -12.58 3.07
CA GLU A 80 9.39 -11.92 1.80
C GLU A 80 8.66 -10.58 1.66
N ARG A 81 7.37 -10.52 2.01
CA ARG A 81 6.61 -9.25 2.04
C ARG A 81 7.28 -8.22 2.94
N ASN A 82 7.64 -8.61 4.16
CA ASN A 82 8.25 -7.72 5.14
C ASN A 82 9.65 -7.25 4.69
N ARG A 83 10.42 -8.11 4.01
CA ARG A 83 11.68 -7.73 3.38
C ARG A 83 11.47 -6.68 2.28
N LEU A 84 10.57 -6.93 1.33
CA LEU A 84 10.26 -5.99 0.24
C LEU A 84 9.77 -4.65 0.78
N LEU A 85 8.96 -4.67 1.84
CA LEU A 85 8.49 -3.45 2.48
C LEU A 85 9.66 -2.63 3.05
N LYS A 86 10.58 -3.28 3.78
CA LYS A 86 11.78 -2.63 4.33
C LYS A 86 12.71 -2.09 3.25
N GLU A 87 12.87 -2.80 2.14
CA GLU A 87 13.69 -2.37 1.01
C GLU A 87 13.11 -1.15 0.29
N LYS A 88 11.79 -1.02 0.23
CA LYS A 88 11.10 0.03 -0.52
C LYS A 88 10.73 1.28 0.28
N ILE A 89 10.54 1.13 1.58
CA ILE A 89 10.31 2.29 2.46
C ILE A 89 11.63 3.06 2.53
N SER A 90 11.65 4.22 1.89
CA SER A 90 12.68 5.24 2.07
C SER A 90 11.99 6.51 2.59
N GLY A 91 12.43 7.01 3.73
CA GLY A 91 11.81 8.18 4.35
C GLY A 91 12.05 8.28 5.85
N LYS A 92 11.91 9.50 6.37
CA LYS A 92 11.94 9.81 7.81
C LYS A 92 10.52 9.94 8.38
N LYS A 93 9.55 10.33 7.54
CA LYS A 93 8.15 10.54 7.94
C LYS A 93 7.20 9.69 7.11
N ILE A 94 6.57 8.72 7.77
CA ILE A 94 5.73 7.70 7.15
C ILE A 94 4.30 7.85 7.69
N GLY A 95 3.33 7.99 6.79
CA GLY A 95 1.91 7.86 7.12
C GLY A 95 1.44 6.42 7.00
N ILE A 96 0.51 5.98 7.85
CA ILE A 96 -0.11 4.65 7.79
C ILE A 96 -1.63 4.76 7.89
N ASN A 97 -2.38 3.87 7.23
CA ASN A 97 -3.84 3.76 7.40
C ASN A 97 -4.19 2.98 8.69
N GLY A 98 -3.95 3.59 9.86
CA GLY A 98 -4.03 2.91 11.16
C GLY A 98 -5.37 2.22 11.48
N GLU A 99 -6.52 2.80 11.08
CA GLU A 99 -7.85 2.22 11.36
C GLU A 99 -8.15 0.96 10.53
N GLY A 100 -7.46 0.76 9.41
CA GLY A 100 -7.63 -0.41 8.54
C GLY A 100 -6.74 -1.60 8.90
N LEU A 101 -5.88 -1.46 9.90
CA LEU A 101 -4.91 -2.48 10.30
C LEU A 101 -5.31 -3.15 11.61
N THR A 102 -5.40 -4.47 11.62
CA THR A 102 -5.50 -5.24 12.86
C THR A 102 -4.20 -5.13 13.66
N TYR A 103 -4.26 -5.36 14.98
CA TYR A 103 -3.07 -5.30 15.86
C TYR A 103 -1.90 -6.16 15.34
N LYS A 104 -2.21 -7.34 14.78
CA LYS A 104 -1.23 -8.25 14.17
C LYS A 104 -0.55 -7.68 12.93
N GLU A 105 -1.21 -6.77 12.22
CA GLU A 105 -0.69 -6.12 11.02
C GLU A 105 0.08 -4.84 11.34
N GLN A 106 -0.17 -4.23 12.51
CA GLN A 106 0.57 -3.06 12.99
C GLN A 106 1.92 -3.43 13.61
N MET A 107 2.10 -4.68 14.07
CA MET A 107 3.33 -5.14 14.71
C MET A 107 4.08 -6.15 13.83
N PRO A 108 5.29 -5.82 13.33
CA PRO A 108 6.11 -6.72 12.51
C PRO A 108 6.66 -7.93 13.27
#